data_AF-A0A1P8BEZ1-F1
#
_entry.id   AF-A0A1P8BEZ1-F1
#
_cell.length_a   1.000
_cell.length_b   1.000
_cell.length_c   1.000
_cell.angle_alpha   90.00
_cell.angle_beta   90.00
_cell.angle_gamma   90.00
#
_symmetry.space_group_name_H-M   'P 1'
#
loop_
_entity.id
_entity.type
_entity.pdbx_description
1 polymer ?
#
loop_
_entity_poly.entity_id
_entity_poly.type
_entity_poly.pdbx_seq_one_letter_code
_entity_poly.pdbx_strand_id
1 'polypeptide(L)'
;MAANKDEFSVKQISPKLGGERGARNPYGPTSLHDLVEQMEFLYVDVIRAIKNSDVDPGPCDPVVEITLGNYKSSTKDLPVGPNMDWNQVFAFDKTKGDVLSVTLKDRLTNTVINKSNFKLASEIPTRAPPDARIAPQRYPLRNTKTGFYLMMSVWFGTQVDEVYPVAWFSDASEVSTCVINTRPKVYLAPRLCYVRVTIVSGHDLISTDRNRTPSVYVTATLGQVTLKTEVSSGTNPSWNKDLIFVASEPLEGTVYIRLIDRVDDQHEERIIGKLEKKLSEMTPLKVPSSAPALFYDIEVEPAGDSRRFASRLKMKLATDQAYHVAEESIQYSSDYRPFVKGLWPCLLGKLEIGILGATGLKGSDERKQGIDSYVVAKYGNKWARTRTVVNSVTPKWNEQYSWDDYEKCTVLTLGIYDNRQIFKEDQANDVPIGKVRISLNRVESDWIYACSYPILKLGSSGLKKMGELQLAVRFVYVAQGYARYSAPFRWLLPKAHYKSPLSVYQIEEMRAEAVKINCANLARTEPALRNEVVWDMLKPKSKSFSLRVTKVNCERS
;
A
#
# COMPACT_ATOMS: atom_id res chain seq x y z
N MET A 1 -9.65 40.16 -1.21
CA MET A 1 -10.74 39.25 -1.62
C MET A 1 -10.90 38.19 -0.55
N ALA A 2 -11.96 38.29 0.26
CA ALA A 2 -12.30 37.22 1.20
C ALA A 2 -12.78 36.02 0.37
N ALA A 3 -12.05 34.92 0.40
CA ALA A 3 -12.53 33.68 -0.20
C ALA A 3 -13.81 33.26 0.55
N ASN A 4 -14.86 32.89 -0.19
CA ASN A 4 -16.13 32.48 0.40
C ASN A 4 -15.88 31.30 1.36
N LYS A 5 -16.26 31.47 2.63
CA LYS A 5 -16.01 30.51 3.71
C LYS A 5 -16.60 29.11 3.41
N ASP A 6 -17.63 29.06 2.57
CA ASP A 6 -18.31 27.84 2.12
C ASP A 6 -17.57 27.05 1.03
N GLU A 7 -16.54 27.62 0.39
CA GLU A 7 -15.83 26.93 -0.69
C GLU A 7 -14.95 25.77 -0.17
N PHE A 8 -14.49 25.87 1.08
CA PHE A 8 -13.52 24.97 1.70
C PHE A 8 -14.10 24.10 2.82
N SER A 9 -15.41 24.14 3.05
CA SER A 9 -16.09 23.29 4.04
C SER A 9 -16.48 21.93 3.46
N VAL A 10 -16.62 20.94 4.35
CA VAL A 10 -17.17 19.62 4.01
C VAL A 10 -18.68 19.77 3.83
N LYS A 11 -19.21 19.19 2.74
CA LYS A 11 -20.64 19.27 2.41
C LYS A 11 -21.29 17.91 2.56
N GLN A 12 -22.48 17.85 3.14
CA GLN A 12 -23.27 16.62 3.15
C GLN A 12 -23.83 16.33 1.75
N ILE A 13 -23.89 15.05 1.38
CA ILE A 13 -24.44 14.59 0.10
C ILE A 13 -25.44 13.44 0.35
N SER A 14 -26.32 13.20 -0.63
CA SER A 14 -27.34 12.13 -0.57
C SER A 14 -27.22 11.17 -1.77
N PRO A 15 -26.13 10.38 -1.86
CA PRO A 15 -25.94 9.39 -2.91
C PRO A 15 -26.93 8.22 -2.79
N LYS A 16 -27.16 7.50 -3.90
CA LYS A 16 -28.06 6.33 -3.93
C LYS A 16 -27.31 5.07 -3.48
N LEU A 17 -27.05 4.99 -2.18
CA LEU A 17 -26.29 3.91 -1.56
C LEU A 17 -27.06 2.57 -1.58
N GLY A 18 -26.37 1.47 -1.87
CA GLY A 18 -26.91 0.10 -1.75
C GLY A 18 -27.92 -0.32 -2.82
N GLY A 19 -28.04 0.42 -3.93
CA GLY A 19 -28.94 0.08 -5.04
C GLY A 19 -30.41 -0.04 -4.62
N GLU A 20 -31.17 -0.94 -5.26
CA GLU A 20 -32.59 -1.18 -4.93
C GLU A 20 -32.80 -1.74 -3.51
N ARG A 21 -31.78 -2.40 -2.93
CA ARG A 21 -31.83 -2.95 -1.56
C ARG A 21 -31.71 -1.85 -0.50
N GLY A 22 -30.83 -0.87 -0.73
CA GLY A 22 -30.68 0.31 0.15
C GLY A 22 -31.91 1.22 0.16
N ALA A 23 -32.61 1.35 -0.98
CA ALA A 23 -33.83 2.14 -1.09
C ALA A 23 -35.03 1.55 -0.31
N ARG A 24 -35.02 0.24 -0.02
CA ARG A 24 -36.11 -0.46 0.69
C ARG A 24 -35.90 -0.57 2.20
N ASN A 25 -34.72 -0.24 2.73
CA ASN A 25 -34.46 -0.30 4.17
C ASN A 25 -34.43 1.10 4.81
N PRO A 26 -35.50 1.53 5.52
CA PRO A 26 -35.53 2.82 6.21
C PRO A 26 -34.52 2.92 7.37
N TYR A 27 -33.92 1.80 7.80
CA TYR A 27 -32.86 1.74 8.83
C TYR A 27 -31.44 1.79 8.24
N GLY A 28 -31.30 1.93 6.91
CA GLY A 28 -30.02 2.08 6.23
C GLY A 28 -29.37 0.80 5.70
N PRO A 29 -28.18 0.90 5.08
CA PRO A 29 -27.44 -0.19 4.46
C PRO A 29 -27.20 -1.37 5.40
N THR A 30 -27.52 -2.57 4.96
CA THR A 30 -27.56 -3.81 5.79
C THR A 30 -26.38 -4.75 5.48
N SER A 31 -25.66 -4.49 4.37
CA SER A 31 -24.54 -5.31 3.90
C SER A 31 -23.19 -4.57 3.97
N LEU A 32 -22.10 -5.34 3.84
CA LEU A 32 -20.71 -4.88 3.69
C LEU A 32 -20.44 -4.15 2.36
N HIS A 33 -21.43 -4.00 1.49
CA HIS A 33 -21.27 -3.44 0.14
C HIS A 33 -22.24 -2.29 -0.17
N ASP A 34 -23.04 -1.88 0.81
CA ASP A 34 -24.10 -0.92 0.59
C ASP A 34 -23.66 0.54 0.82
N LEU A 35 -22.36 0.84 1.05
CA LEU A 35 -21.87 2.22 1.19
C LEU A 35 -21.50 2.87 -0.14
N VAL A 36 -21.81 2.23 -1.27
CA VAL A 36 -21.52 2.74 -2.61
C VAL A 36 -22.74 2.63 -3.52
N GLU A 37 -22.74 3.40 -4.61
CA GLU A 37 -23.74 3.24 -5.66
C GLU A 37 -23.42 1.99 -6.48
N GLN A 38 -24.40 1.13 -6.72
CA GLN A 38 -24.21 -0.09 -7.49
C GLN A 38 -23.87 0.25 -8.95
N MET A 39 -22.79 -0.33 -9.46
CA MET A 39 -22.39 -0.25 -10.86
C MET A 39 -22.61 -1.61 -11.51
N GLU A 40 -23.20 -1.62 -12.70
CA GLU A 40 -23.43 -2.85 -13.47
C GLU A 40 -22.36 -3.01 -14.55
N PHE A 41 -21.74 -4.19 -14.58
CA PHE A 41 -20.72 -4.54 -15.55
C PHE A 41 -21.13 -5.79 -16.32
N LEU A 42 -20.77 -5.84 -17.59
CA LEU A 42 -20.71 -7.05 -18.39
C LEU A 42 -19.31 -7.64 -18.28
N TYR A 43 -19.20 -8.80 -17.64
CA TYR A 43 -17.96 -9.54 -17.53
C TYR A 43 -17.84 -10.58 -18.64
N VAL A 44 -16.63 -10.71 -19.19
CA VAL A 44 -16.27 -11.73 -20.17
C VAL A 44 -14.99 -12.39 -19.69
N ASP A 45 -15.05 -13.65 -19.26
CA ASP A 45 -13.90 -14.44 -18.85
C ASP A 45 -13.44 -15.32 -20.01
N VAL A 46 -12.32 -14.95 -20.62
CA VAL A 46 -11.72 -15.67 -21.75
C VAL A 46 -10.70 -16.65 -21.21
N ILE A 47 -11.04 -17.93 -21.26
CA ILE A 47 -10.22 -18.98 -20.65
C ILE A 47 -9.19 -19.48 -21.65
N ARG A 48 -9.65 -20.03 -22.78
CA ARG A 48 -8.77 -20.73 -23.72
C ARG A 48 -9.36 -20.94 -25.11
N ALA A 49 -8.50 -21.20 -26.09
CA ALA A 49 -8.88 -21.65 -27.43
C ALA A 49 -8.48 -23.10 -27.65
N ILE A 50 -9.47 -23.98 -27.87
CA ILE A 50 -9.24 -25.41 -28.07
C ILE A 50 -9.20 -25.70 -29.56
N LYS A 51 -8.14 -26.36 -30.03
CA LYS A 51 -8.02 -26.83 -31.41
C LYS A 51 -8.90 -28.07 -31.64
N ASN A 52 -9.56 -28.14 -32.79
CA ASN A 52 -10.53 -29.17 -33.20
C ASN A 52 -9.99 -30.08 -34.33
N SER A 53 -8.74 -29.92 -34.75
CA SER A 53 -8.11 -30.77 -35.77
C SER A 53 -6.62 -30.98 -35.51
N ASP A 54 -6.11 -32.15 -35.90
CA ASP A 54 -4.67 -32.47 -35.87
C ASP A 54 -3.88 -31.79 -36.99
N VAL A 55 -4.55 -31.06 -37.89
CA VAL A 55 -3.91 -30.33 -38.99
C VAL A 55 -3.22 -29.09 -38.44
N ASP A 56 -1.90 -28.98 -38.63
CA ASP A 56 -1.13 -27.83 -38.16
C ASP A 56 -1.55 -26.57 -38.93
N PRO A 57 -2.13 -25.52 -38.30
CA PRO A 57 -2.63 -24.33 -39.00
C PRO A 57 -1.51 -23.42 -39.51
N GLY A 58 -0.24 -23.83 -39.31
CA GLY A 58 0.91 -22.94 -39.36
C GLY A 58 1.04 -22.09 -38.08
N PRO A 59 2.06 -21.23 -38.01
CA PRO A 59 2.24 -20.33 -36.88
C PRO A 59 1.08 -19.33 -36.80
N CYS A 60 0.24 -19.47 -35.77
CA CYS A 60 -0.87 -18.58 -35.47
C CYS A 60 -0.65 -17.99 -34.08
N ASP A 61 -0.77 -16.67 -33.96
CA ASP A 61 -0.77 -15.97 -32.67
C ASP A 61 -2.21 -15.52 -32.37
N PRO A 62 -3.05 -16.38 -31.76
CA PRO A 62 -4.44 -16.05 -31.58
C PRO A 62 -4.63 -14.91 -30.56
N VAL A 63 -5.55 -14.01 -30.88
CA VAL A 63 -5.96 -12.89 -30.05
C VAL A 63 -7.47 -12.85 -30.02
N VAL A 64 -8.03 -12.74 -28.82
CA VAL A 64 -9.46 -12.53 -28.62
C VAL A 64 -9.70 -11.04 -28.46
N GLU A 65 -10.48 -10.48 -29.37
CA GLU A 65 -10.92 -9.10 -29.41
C GLU A 65 -12.38 -9.03 -29.01
N ILE A 66 -12.70 -8.24 -27.99
CA ILE A 66 -14.03 -8.08 -27.44
C ILE A 66 -14.47 -6.64 -27.65
N THR A 67 -15.65 -6.47 -28.24
CA THR A 67 -16.22 -5.16 -28.56
C THR A 67 -17.64 -5.07 -28.00
N LEU A 68 -17.92 -4.00 -27.25
CA LEU A 68 -19.25 -3.64 -26.79
C LEU A 68 -19.55 -2.18 -27.16
N GLY A 69 -20.45 -1.98 -28.12
CA GLY A 69 -20.68 -0.65 -28.70
C GLY A 69 -19.41 -0.09 -29.33
N ASN A 70 -18.96 1.08 -28.86
CA ASN A 70 -17.71 1.72 -29.30
C ASN A 70 -16.48 1.25 -28.53
N TYR A 71 -16.66 0.49 -27.45
CA TYR A 71 -15.57 0.10 -26.58
C TYR A 71 -14.96 -1.22 -27.01
N LYS A 72 -13.62 -1.27 -27.05
CA LYS A 72 -12.85 -2.40 -27.52
C LYS A 72 -11.77 -2.81 -26.51
N SER A 73 -11.64 -4.11 -26.28
CA SER A 73 -10.53 -4.67 -25.51
C SER A 73 -10.01 -5.95 -26.19
N SER A 74 -8.78 -6.35 -25.89
CA SER A 74 -8.19 -7.56 -26.46
C SER A 74 -7.20 -8.23 -25.52
N THR A 75 -6.98 -9.53 -25.71
CA THR A 75 -5.95 -10.28 -24.99
C THR A 75 -4.56 -9.75 -25.37
N LYS A 76 -3.79 -9.32 -24.37
CA LYS A 76 -2.47 -8.70 -24.62
C LYS A 76 -1.33 -9.69 -24.62
N ASP A 77 -1.43 -10.74 -23.81
CA ASP A 77 -0.39 -11.75 -23.69
C ASP A 77 -0.60 -12.89 -24.70
N LEU A 78 0.50 -13.53 -25.08
CA LEU A 78 0.45 -14.76 -25.86
C LEU A 78 -0.22 -15.85 -25.01
N PRO A 79 -1.10 -16.66 -25.59
CA PRO A 79 -1.69 -17.76 -24.85
C PRO A 79 -0.62 -18.77 -24.43
N VAL A 80 -0.78 -19.38 -23.26
CA VAL A 80 0.21 -20.31 -22.69
C VAL A 80 -0.24 -21.76 -22.89
N GLY A 81 0.71 -22.63 -23.22
CA GLY A 81 0.51 -24.07 -23.28
C GLY A 81 -0.23 -24.58 -24.53
N PRO A 82 -0.40 -25.90 -24.66
CA PRO A 82 -0.97 -26.53 -25.86
C PRO A 82 -2.46 -26.22 -26.06
N ASN A 83 -3.16 -25.81 -25.00
CA ASN A 83 -4.58 -25.45 -25.04
C ASN A 83 -4.81 -23.95 -25.23
N MET A 84 -3.75 -23.19 -25.52
CA MET A 84 -3.80 -21.74 -25.73
C MET A 84 -4.59 -21.01 -24.63
N ASP A 85 -4.15 -21.16 -23.37
CA ASP A 85 -4.85 -20.61 -22.21
C ASP A 85 -4.47 -19.13 -22.00
N TRP A 86 -5.47 -18.24 -21.87
CA TRP A 86 -5.30 -16.83 -21.48
C TRP A 86 -5.67 -16.58 -20.03
N ASN A 87 -6.79 -17.14 -19.55
CA ASN A 87 -7.37 -16.86 -18.23
C ASN A 87 -7.51 -15.34 -17.94
N GLN A 88 -8.09 -14.62 -18.90
CA GLN A 88 -8.18 -13.16 -18.86
C GLN A 88 -9.64 -12.69 -18.76
N VAL A 89 -9.94 -11.92 -17.72
CA VAL A 89 -11.28 -11.35 -17.50
C VAL A 89 -11.35 -9.91 -18.00
N PHE A 90 -12.41 -9.59 -18.72
CA PHE A 90 -12.72 -8.25 -19.20
C PHE A 90 -14.00 -7.73 -18.54
N ALA A 91 -14.09 -6.42 -18.33
CA ALA A 91 -15.25 -5.76 -17.77
C ALA A 91 -15.65 -4.56 -18.63
N PHE A 92 -16.90 -4.55 -19.06
CA PHE A 92 -17.50 -3.47 -19.83
C PHE A 92 -18.63 -2.84 -19.03
N ASP A 93 -18.77 -1.52 -19.11
CA ASP A 93 -19.94 -0.83 -18.55
C ASP A 93 -21.18 -1.21 -19.38
N LYS A 94 -22.21 -1.71 -18.69
CA LYS A 94 -23.46 -2.19 -19.31
C LYS A 94 -24.16 -1.11 -20.13
N THR A 95 -23.97 0.17 -19.81
CA THR A 95 -24.63 1.29 -20.50
C THR A 95 -24.06 1.58 -21.89
N LYS A 96 -23.00 0.88 -22.32
CA LYS A 96 -22.22 1.24 -23.51
C LYS A 96 -22.66 0.57 -24.81
N GLY A 97 -23.59 -0.39 -24.77
CA GLY A 97 -24.16 -1.00 -25.97
C GLY A 97 -24.99 -2.23 -25.65
N ASP A 98 -25.72 -2.73 -26.65
CA ASP A 98 -26.67 -3.85 -26.52
C ASP A 98 -26.19 -5.16 -27.17
N VAL A 99 -25.08 -5.10 -27.92
CA VAL A 99 -24.51 -6.24 -28.65
C VAL A 99 -23.05 -6.42 -28.28
N LEU A 100 -22.74 -7.57 -27.69
CA LEU A 100 -21.37 -8.01 -27.44
C LEU A 100 -20.86 -8.76 -28.67
N SER A 101 -19.70 -8.36 -29.18
CA SER A 101 -19.02 -9.03 -30.29
C SER A 101 -17.66 -9.54 -29.82
N VAL A 102 -17.42 -10.84 -29.99
CA VAL A 102 -16.17 -11.53 -29.63
C VAL A 102 -15.55 -12.09 -30.90
N THR A 103 -14.35 -11.63 -31.22
CA THR A 103 -13.64 -11.94 -32.46
C THR A 103 -12.30 -12.61 -32.14
N LEU A 104 -12.09 -13.83 -32.63
CA LEU A 104 -10.79 -14.49 -32.62
C LEU A 104 -10.05 -14.14 -33.91
N LYS A 105 -8.84 -13.61 -33.78
CA LYS A 105 -7.99 -13.21 -34.92
C LYS A 105 -6.57 -13.69 -34.72
N ASP A 106 -5.83 -13.88 -35.81
CA ASP A 106 -4.37 -14.04 -35.74
C ASP A 106 -3.72 -12.66 -35.64
N ARG A 107 -2.82 -12.45 -34.65
CA ARG A 107 -2.13 -11.19 -34.41
C ARG A 107 -1.22 -10.81 -35.57
N LEU A 108 -0.56 -11.80 -36.19
CA LEU A 108 0.48 -11.56 -37.20
C LEU A 108 -0.14 -11.14 -38.53
N THR A 109 -1.14 -11.89 -38.99
CA THR A 109 -1.80 -11.62 -40.28
C THR A 109 -3.02 -10.70 -40.15
N ASN A 110 -3.46 -10.40 -38.91
CA ASN A 110 -4.71 -9.69 -38.58
C ASN A 110 -5.95 -10.31 -39.26
N THR A 111 -5.86 -11.60 -39.59
CA THR A 111 -6.95 -12.34 -40.23
C THR A 111 -7.97 -12.74 -39.18
N VAL A 112 -9.25 -12.47 -39.46
CA VAL A 112 -10.34 -12.90 -38.58
C VAL A 112 -10.55 -14.40 -38.75
N ILE A 113 -10.20 -15.15 -37.71
CA ILE A 113 -10.43 -16.59 -37.62
C ILE A 113 -11.91 -16.84 -37.35
N ASN A 114 -12.48 -16.08 -36.41
CA ASN A 114 -13.90 -16.17 -36.07
C ASN A 114 -14.47 -14.89 -35.48
N LYS A 115 -15.79 -14.71 -35.60
CA LYS A 115 -16.56 -13.68 -34.92
C LYS A 115 -17.90 -14.24 -34.43
N SER A 116 -18.23 -14.00 -33.16
CA SER A 116 -19.50 -14.35 -32.52
C SER A 116 -20.13 -13.09 -31.92
N ASN A 117 -21.43 -12.89 -32.12
CA ASN A 117 -22.18 -11.76 -31.60
C ASN A 117 -23.28 -12.26 -30.66
N PHE A 118 -23.46 -11.60 -29.52
CA PHE A 118 -24.45 -11.93 -28.50
C PHE A 118 -25.36 -10.74 -28.24
N LYS A 119 -26.67 -11.00 -28.18
CA LYS A 119 -27.65 -9.98 -27.79
C LYS A 119 -27.79 -9.96 -26.27
N LEU A 120 -27.43 -8.83 -25.66
CA LEU A 120 -27.30 -8.72 -24.20
C LEU A 120 -28.57 -9.08 -23.43
N ALA A 121 -29.71 -8.53 -23.83
CA ALA A 121 -30.97 -8.65 -23.09
C ALA A 121 -31.58 -10.06 -23.09
N SER A 122 -31.22 -10.93 -24.05
CA SER A 122 -31.86 -12.24 -24.24
C SER A 122 -30.95 -13.43 -23.94
N GLU A 123 -29.63 -13.25 -23.97
CA GLU A 123 -28.68 -14.37 -23.98
C GLU A 123 -27.74 -14.40 -22.75
N ILE A 124 -27.61 -13.29 -22.02
CA ILE A 124 -26.59 -13.16 -20.97
C ILE A 124 -27.24 -13.15 -19.58
N PRO A 125 -26.90 -14.12 -18.71
CA PRO A 125 -27.46 -14.18 -17.36
C PRO A 125 -26.86 -13.10 -16.45
N THR A 126 -27.64 -12.72 -15.43
CA THR A 126 -27.18 -11.86 -14.32
C THR A 126 -26.74 -12.72 -13.15
N ARG A 127 -25.63 -12.33 -12.51
CA ARG A 127 -25.06 -12.96 -11.32
C ARG A 127 -24.72 -11.88 -10.31
N ALA A 128 -25.02 -12.12 -9.03
CA ALA A 128 -24.47 -11.33 -7.94
C ALA A 128 -23.97 -12.27 -6.82
N PRO A 129 -22.83 -12.00 -6.17
CA PRO A 129 -22.43 -12.76 -4.99
C PRO A 129 -23.59 -12.83 -3.96
N PRO A 130 -23.88 -14.01 -3.37
CA PRO A 130 -23.06 -15.22 -3.30
C PRO A 130 -23.31 -16.27 -4.41
N ASP A 131 -24.00 -15.92 -5.50
CA ASP A 131 -24.32 -16.87 -6.57
C ASP A 131 -23.05 -17.55 -7.13
N ALA A 132 -23.18 -18.84 -7.45
CA ALA A 132 -22.09 -19.64 -8.01
C ALA A 132 -21.58 -19.03 -9.33
N ARG A 133 -20.30 -19.25 -9.63
CA ARG A 133 -19.71 -18.80 -10.91
C ARG A 133 -20.38 -19.51 -12.09
N ILE A 134 -20.57 -18.77 -13.17
CA ILE A 134 -21.15 -19.31 -14.40
C ILE A 134 -20.13 -20.22 -15.07
N ALA A 135 -20.56 -21.44 -15.38
CA ALA A 135 -19.73 -22.43 -16.02
C ALA A 135 -19.28 -21.94 -17.42
N PRO A 136 -17.98 -22.07 -17.76
CA PRO A 136 -17.50 -21.71 -19.09
C PRO A 136 -18.18 -22.54 -20.17
N GLN A 137 -18.65 -21.88 -21.21
CA GLN A 137 -19.31 -22.52 -22.34
C GLN A 137 -18.37 -22.60 -23.54
N ARG A 138 -18.60 -23.60 -24.38
CA ARG A 138 -17.90 -23.78 -25.65
C ARG A 138 -18.69 -23.07 -26.74
N TYR A 139 -18.12 -22.02 -27.33
CA TYR A 139 -18.76 -21.30 -28.42
C TYR A 139 -18.25 -21.85 -29.77
N PRO A 140 -19.14 -22.45 -30.60
CA PRO A 140 -18.75 -23.06 -31.86
C PRO A 140 -18.37 -22.00 -32.90
N LEU A 141 -17.19 -22.14 -33.48
CA LEU A 141 -16.68 -21.21 -34.49
C LEU A 141 -17.22 -21.60 -35.88
N ARG A 142 -18.11 -20.79 -36.46
CA ARG A 142 -18.80 -21.05 -37.76
C ARG A 142 -17.90 -21.11 -39.01
N ASN A 143 -16.58 -20.96 -38.90
CA ASN A 143 -15.68 -20.98 -40.06
C ASN A 143 -14.90 -22.30 -40.13
N THR A 144 -15.20 -23.10 -41.14
CA THR A 144 -14.89 -24.54 -41.23
C THR A 144 -13.45 -24.88 -41.59
N LYS A 145 -12.59 -23.89 -41.85
CA LYS A 145 -11.21 -24.14 -42.33
C LYS A 145 -10.15 -24.30 -41.25
N THR A 146 -10.36 -23.79 -40.04
CA THR A 146 -9.31 -23.75 -39.00
C THR A 146 -9.69 -24.35 -37.65
N GLY A 147 -10.95 -24.77 -37.45
CA GLY A 147 -11.35 -25.66 -36.35
C GLY A 147 -10.84 -25.27 -34.97
N PHE A 148 -11.21 -24.09 -34.45
CA PHE A 148 -10.99 -23.76 -33.03
C PHE A 148 -12.33 -23.71 -32.28
N TYR A 149 -12.31 -23.84 -30.96
CA TYR A 149 -13.43 -23.53 -30.06
C TYR A 149 -12.96 -22.52 -29.03
N LEU A 150 -13.72 -21.44 -28.85
CA LEU A 150 -13.45 -20.50 -27.77
C LEU A 150 -14.20 -20.95 -26.52
N MET A 151 -13.48 -21.13 -25.41
CA MET A 151 -14.05 -21.40 -24.11
C MET A 151 -14.07 -20.12 -23.29
N MET A 152 -15.27 -19.62 -22.99
CA MET A 152 -15.46 -18.39 -22.22
C MET A 152 -16.74 -18.44 -21.39
N SER A 153 -16.87 -17.55 -20.41
CA SER A 153 -18.13 -17.27 -19.73
C SER A 153 -18.45 -15.78 -19.81
N VAL A 154 -19.74 -15.46 -19.90
CA VAL A 154 -20.24 -14.09 -20.05
C VAL A 154 -21.42 -13.89 -19.10
N TRP A 155 -21.41 -12.80 -18.34
CA TRP A 155 -22.47 -12.50 -17.37
C TRP A 155 -22.55 -11.02 -17.02
N PHE A 156 -23.73 -10.59 -16.57
CA PHE A 156 -23.88 -9.32 -15.87
C PHE A 156 -23.54 -9.49 -14.40
N GLY A 157 -22.68 -8.63 -13.89
CA GLY A 157 -22.34 -8.56 -12.47
C GLY A 157 -22.17 -7.12 -12.00
N THR A 158 -21.62 -6.95 -10.81
CA THR A 158 -21.41 -5.64 -10.18
C THR A 158 -19.97 -5.47 -9.72
N GLN A 159 -19.63 -4.32 -9.12
CA GLN A 159 -18.29 -4.09 -8.57
C GLN A 159 -17.92 -5.01 -7.39
N VAL A 160 -18.87 -5.77 -6.83
CA VAL A 160 -18.62 -6.71 -5.73
C VAL A 160 -18.26 -8.11 -6.23
N ASP A 161 -18.27 -8.34 -7.54
CA ASP A 161 -17.89 -9.62 -8.12
C ASP A 161 -16.41 -9.93 -7.81
N GLU A 162 -16.12 -11.20 -7.52
CA GLU A 162 -14.78 -11.71 -7.21
C GLU A 162 -13.76 -11.41 -8.32
N VAL A 163 -14.22 -11.28 -9.58
CA VAL A 163 -13.36 -10.99 -10.72
C VAL A 163 -13.08 -9.50 -10.91
N TYR A 164 -13.81 -8.60 -10.25
CA TYR A 164 -13.66 -7.15 -10.41
C TYR A 164 -12.21 -6.66 -10.20
N PRO A 165 -11.46 -7.12 -9.17
CA PRO A 165 -10.09 -6.65 -8.95
C PRO A 165 -9.06 -7.11 -9.99
N VAL A 166 -9.38 -8.16 -10.75
CA VAL A 166 -8.49 -8.72 -11.80
C VAL A 166 -8.96 -8.36 -13.20
N ALA A 167 -10.16 -7.80 -13.35
CA ALA A 167 -10.77 -7.49 -14.62
C ALA A 167 -10.03 -6.38 -15.37
N TRP A 168 -10.07 -6.50 -16.70
CA TRP A 168 -9.58 -5.52 -17.65
C TRP A 168 -10.73 -4.62 -18.07
N PHE A 169 -10.77 -3.42 -17.51
CA PHE A 169 -11.83 -2.48 -17.81
C PHE A 169 -11.66 -1.85 -19.19
N SER A 170 -12.74 -1.80 -19.95
CA SER A 170 -12.71 -1.39 -21.36
C SER A 170 -12.31 0.07 -21.56
N ASP A 171 -12.75 0.97 -20.67
CA ASP A 171 -12.40 2.40 -20.67
C ASP A 171 -10.90 2.65 -20.46
N ALA A 172 -10.23 1.81 -19.66
CA ALA A 172 -8.79 1.84 -19.48
C ALA A 172 -8.03 1.10 -20.60
N SER A 173 -8.62 0.06 -21.18
CA SER A 173 -7.94 -0.83 -22.14
C SER A 173 -7.62 -0.18 -23.48
N GLU A 174 -8.43 0.78 -23.92
CA GLU A 174 -8.22 1.51 -25.18
C GLU A 174 -7.04 2.50 -25.09
N VAL A 175 -6.88 3.13 -23.93
CA VAL A 175 -5.92 4.21 -23.73
C VAL A 175 -4.62 3.67 -23.12
N SER A 176 -4.71 2.70 -22.22
CA SER A 176 -3.56 2.22 -21.47
C SER A 176 -2.81 1.11 -22.21
N THR A 177 -1.49 1.25 -22.32
CA THR A 177 -0.59 0.16 -22.74
C THR A 177 -0.23 -0.77 -21.58
N CYS A 178 -0.53 -0.40 -20.33
CA CYS A 178 -0.32 -1.19 -19.10
C CYS A 178 -1.57 -1.26 -18.20
N VAL A 179 -2.55 -2.11 -18.57
CA VAL A 179 -3.85 -2.22 -17.88
C VAL A 179 -3.72 -2.77 -16.45
N ILE A 180 -2.65 -3.48 -16.13
CA ILE A 180 -2.37 -3.96 -14.77
C ILE A 180 -2.33 -2.77 -13.80
N ASN A 181 -1.72 -1.65 -14.22
CA ASN A 181 -1.61 -0.43 -13.43
C ASN A 181 -2.94 0.32 -13.27
N THR A 182 -4.05 -0.10 -13.87
CA THR A 182 -5.36 0.54 -13.66
C THR A 182 -6.26 -0.22 -12.70
N ARG A 183 -5.82 -1.37 -12.18
CA ARG A 183 -6.63 -2.24 -11.33
C ARG A 183 -6.71 -1.77 -9.87
N PRO A 184 -7.85 -1.96 -9.19
CA PRO A 184 -7.93 -1.77 -7.76
C PRO A 184 -7.14 -2.85 -7.02
N LYS A 185 -6.61 -2.53 -5.85
CA LYS A 185 -5.81 -3.46 -5.06
C LYS A 185 -5.81 -3.09 -3.58
N VAL A 186 -5.85 -4.12 -2.74
CA VAL A 186 -5.56 -4.00 -1.31
C VAL A 186 -4.13 -4.46 -1.06
N TYR A 187 -3.37 -3.65 -0.32
CA TYR A 187 -2.02 -3.95 0.10
C TYR A 187 -1.92 -4.06 1.61
N LEU A 188 -1.02 -4.90 2.09
CA LEU A 188 -0.71 -5.06 3.51
C LEU A 188 0.74 -4.68 3.74
N ALA A 189 0.96 -3.59 4.45
CA ALA A 189 2.27 -3.22 4.96
C ALA A 189 2.69 -4.19 6.08
N PRO A 190 3.98 -4.57 6.15
CA PRO A 190 4.46 -5.44 7.21
C PRO A 190 4.45 -4.72 8.56
N ARG A 191 4.43 -5.49 9.64
CA ARG A 191 4.64 -4.93 10.97
C ARG A 191 6.11 -4.59 11.15
N LEU A 192 6.39 -3.45 11.76
CA LEU A 192 7.73 -2.97 12.00
C LEU A 192 8.12 -3.11 13.47
N CYS A 193 9.38 -3.45 13.72
CA CYS A 193 9.97 -3.64 15.04
C CYS A 193 11.24 -2.79 15.16
N TYR A 194 11.50 -2.25 16.35
CA TYR A 194 12.81 -1.70 16.66
C TYR A 194 13.79 -2.84 16.96
N VAL A 195 15.01 -2.72 16.44
CA VAL A 195 16.14 -3.60 16.76
C VAL A 195 17.14 -2.74 17.51
N ARG A 196 17.36 -3.03 18.80
CA ARG A 196 18.25 -2.27 19.66
C ARG A 196 19.56 -3.01 19.85
N VAL A 197 20.64 -2.36 19.44
CA VAL A 197 22.02 -2.80 19.64
C VAL A 197 22.68 -1.80 20.59
N THR A 198 22.71 -2.13 21.87
CA THR A 198 23.39 -1.29 22.88
C THR A 198 24.86 -1.71 22.96
N ILE A 199 25.75 -0.81 22.57
CA ILE A 199 27.20 -0.99 22.75
C ILE A 199 27.56 -0.45 24.14
N VAL A 200 27.88 -1.34 25.08
CA VAL A 200 28.18 -0.97 26.49
C VAL A 200 29.64 -0.55 26.60
N SER A 201 30.57 -1.49 26.39
CA SER A 201 32.00 -1.26 26.50
C SER A 201 32.82 -2.29 25.73
N GLY A 202 34.05 -1.93 25.37
CA GLY A 202 35.05 -2.85 24.86
C GLY A 202 35.99 -3.30 25.97
N HIS A 203 36.53 -4.50 25.84
CA HIS A 203 37.47 -5.06 26.81
C HIS A 203 38.65 -5.72 26.11
N ASP A 204 39.84 -5.47 26.63
CA ASP A 204 41.12 -5.96 26.10
C ASP A 204 41.25 -5.71 24.59
N LEU A 205 40.88 -4.48 24.18
CA LEU A 205 40.99 -4.04 22.79
C LEU A 205 42.45 -3.80 22.43
N ILE A 206 42.88 -4.36 21.31
CA ILE A 206 44.23 -4.22 20.79
C ILE A 206 44.19 -3.26 19.58
N SER A 207 45.05 -2.24 19.58
CA SER A 207 45.19 -1.35 18.42
C SER A 207 45.79 -2.09 17.25
N THR A 208 45.44 -1.67 16.04
CA THR A 208 46.06 -2.18 14.81
C THR A 208 47.55 -1.89 14.73
N ASP A 209 48.01 -0.81 15.39
CA ASP A 209 49.42 -0.51 15.63
C ASP A 209 49.77 -0.77 17.10
N ARG A 210 50.69 -1.71 17.36
CA ARG A 210 51.05 -2.17 18.72
C ARG A 210 51.62 -1.05 19.60
N ASN A 211 52.13 0.03 19.01
CA ASN A 211 52.75 1.14 19.74
C ASN A 211 51.77 2.26 20.09
N ARG A 212 50.48 2.11 19.75
CA ARG A 212 49.46 3.15 19.93
C ARG A 212 48.37 2.70 20.88
N THR A 213 47.84 3.65 21.65
CA THR A 213 46.56 3.45 22.34
C THR A 213 45.44 3.35 21.32
N PRO A 214 44.61 2.30 21.32
CA PRO A 214 43.51 2.16 20.37
C PRO A 214 42.54 3.34 20.51
N SER A 215 42.11 3.89 19.38
CA SER A 215 41.13 4.97 19.31
C SER A 215 39.98 4.45 18.47
N VAL A 216 38.99 3.88 19.13
CA VAL A 216 38.05 2.96 18.50
C VAL A 216 36.62 3.45 18.52
N TYR A 217 35.85 2.99 17.54
CA TYR A 217 34.40 3.12 17.54
C TYR A 217 33.78 1.85 16.95
N VAL A 218 32.52 1.61 17.28
CA VAL A 218 31.77 0.46 16.79
C VAL A 218 30.74 0.93 15.78
N THR A 219 30.67 0.23 14.66
CA THR A 219 29.59 0.37 13.67
C THR A 219 28.69 -0.84 13.73
N ALA A 220 27.39 -0.62 13.54
CA ALA A 220 26.41 -1.67 13.35
C ALA A 220 25.62 -1.36 12.07
N THR A 221 25.45 -2.37 11.22
CA THR A 221 24.76 -2.26 9.94
C THR A 221 23.62 -3.26 9.87
N LEU A 222 22.42 -2.78 9.55
CA LEU A 222 21.25 -3.60 9.25
C LEU A 222 20.65 -3.13 7.92
N GLY A 223 20.69 -4.00 6.89
CA GLY A 223 20.27 -3.63 5.55
C GLY A 223 21.13 -2.51 4.98
N GLN A 224 20.51 -1.38 4.64
CA GLN A 224 21.20 -0.19 4.09
C GLN A 224 21.58 0.85 5.16
N VAL A 225 21.20 0.63 6.42
CA VAL A 225 21.41 1.59 7.51
C VAL A 225 22.64 1.18 8.31
N THR A 226 23.57 2.12 8.47
CA THR A 226 24.74 1.96 9.34
C THR A 226 24.73 3.05 10.40
N LEU A 227 24.78 2.64 11.67
CA LEU A 227 24.89 3.53 12.82
C LEU A 227 26.24 3.31 13.53
N LYS A 228 26.75 4.33 14.20
CA LYS A 228 28.06 4.27 14.84
C LYS A 228 28.09 4.92 16.22
N THR A 229 29.02 4.46 17.06
CA THR A 229 29.32 5.08 18.35
C THR A 229 30.22 6.31 18.18
N GLU A 230 30.39 7.08 19.26
CA GLU A 230 31.49 8.05 19.34
C GLU A 230 32.85 7.31 19.34
N VAL A 231 33.91 8.01 18.96
CA VAL A 231 35.28 7.51 19.09
C VAL A 231 35.69 7.57 20.56
N SER A 232 36.27 6.48 21.07
CA SER A 232 36.76 6.38 22.45
C SER A 232 38.15 5.76 22.46
N SER A 233 39.06 6.35 23.25
CA SER A 233 40.45 5.91 23.33
C SER A 233 40.68 5.02 24.56
N GLY A 234 41.56 4.04 24.41
CA GLY A 234 41.95 3.11 25.48
C GLY A 234 41.55 1.66 25.19
N THR A 235 42.14 0.73 25.95
CA THR A 235 41.95 -0.72 25.78
C THR A 235 40.62 -1.22 26.33
N ASN A 236 39.98 -0.46 27.21
CA ASN A 236 38.68 -0.76 27.82
C ASN A 236 37.69 0.41 27.69
N PRO A 237 37.35 0.84 26.45
CA PRO A 237 36.49 1.99 26.23
C PRO A 237 35.05 1.71 26.66
N SER A 238 34.33 2.75 27.06
CA SER A 238 32.91 2.68 27.44
C SER A 238 32.10 3.66 26.60
N TRP A 239 31.03 3.17 25.96
CA TRP A 239 30.16 3.97 25.11
C TRP A 239 28.75 4.14 25.67
N ASN A 240 28.17 3.06 26.20
CA ASN A 240 26.76 3.01 26.63
C ASN A 240 25.79 3.67 25.63
N LYS A 241 25.94 3.34 24.34
CA LYS A 241 25.17 3.96 23.25
C LYS A 241 24.22 2.95 22.59
N ASP A 242 22.98 3.36 22.44
CA ASP A 242 21.95 2.59 21.74
C ASP A 242 21.97 2.91 20.25
N LEU A 243 22.25 1.90 19.43
CA LEU A 243 22.10 1.94 17.98
C LEU A 243 20.79 1.22 17.64
N ILE A 244 19.76 1.99 17.27
CA ILE A 244 18.40 1.48 17.07
C ILE A 244 18.05 1.49 15.58
N PHE A 245 17.67 0.32 15.06
CA PHE A 245 17.26 0.13 13.67
C PHE A 245 15.78 -0.21 13.58
N VAL A 246 15.23 -0.13 12.37
CA VAL A 246 13.87 -0.61 12.05
C VAL A 246 13.98 -1.87 11.21
N ALA A 247 13.23 -2.90 11.57
CA ALA A 247 13.10 -4.14 10.81
C ALA A 247 11.63 -4.49 10.58
N SER A 248 11.31 -5.13 9.46
CA SER A 248 9.97 -5.66 9.18
C SER A 248 9.84 -7.13 9.55
N GLU A 249 8.65 -7.57 9.97
CA GLU A 249 8.27 -8.98 10.01
C GLU A 249 8.55 -9.65 8.64
N PRO A 250 9.17 -10.84 8.58
CA PRO A 250 9.41 -11.84 9.64
C PRO A 250 10.69 -11.68 10.51
N LEU A 251 11.38 -10.54 10.50
CA LEU A 251 12.64 -10.31 11.24
C LEU A 251 13.78 -11.28 10.84
N GLU A 252 13.96 -11.53 9.54
CA GLU A 252 15.00 -12.42 8.99
C GLU A 252 16.37 -11.72 8.77
N GLY A 253 16.53 -10.48 9.20
CA GLY A 253 17.75 -9.71 9.01
C GLY A 253 18.95 -10.23 9.81
N THR A 254 20.14 -9.77 9.42
CA THR A 254 21.39 -9.94 10.17
C THR A 254 22.00 -8.57 10.43
N VAL A 255 22.41 -8.33 11.67
CA VAL A 255 23.18 -7.14 12.05
C VAL A 255 24.66 -7.48 11.94
N TYR A 256 25.38 -6.69 11.17
CA TYR A 256 26.84 -6.76 11.04
C TYR A 256 27.45 -5.70 11.95
N ILE A 257 28.25 -6.13 12.92
CA ILE A 257 28.92 -5.27 13.90
C ILE A 257 30.41 -5.27 13.57
N ARG A 258 31.01 -4.09 13.46
CA ARG A 258 32.44 -3.93 13.18
C ARG A 258 33.09 -3.01 14.20
N LEU A 259 34.19 -3.46 14.78
CA LEU A 259 35.06 -2.64 15.61
C LEU A 259 36.14 -2.01 14.73
N ILE A 260 36.21 -0.68 14.73
CA ILE A 260 37.10 0.09 13.85
C ILE A 260 38.07 0.90 14.71
N ASP A 261 39.35 0.83 14.37
CA ASP A 261 40.43 1.66 14.90
C ASP A 261 40.65 2.86 13.98
N ARG A 262 40.53 4.07 14.53
CA ARG A 262 40.81 5.32 13.82
C ARG A 262 42.29 5.65 14.00
N VAL A 263 43.11 5.43 12.97
CA VAL A 263 44.58 5.52 13.07
C VAL A 263 45.07 6.97 13.02
N ASP A 264 44.45 7.82 12.17
CA ASP A 264 44.77 9.24 12.04
C ASP A 264 43.50 10.13 11.85
N ASP A 265 43.69 11.45 11.90
CA ASP A 265 42.63 12.42 11.57
C ASP A 265 42.36 12.52 10.05
N GLN A 266 43.19 11.88 9.22
CA GLN A 266 43.11 11.87 7.75
C GLN A 266 42.40 10.63 7.14
N HIS A 267 41.79 9.78 7.96
CA HIS A 267 40.85 8.68 7.60
C HIS A 267 41.45 7.31 7.27
N GLU A 268 42.65 6.95 7.75
CA GLU A 268 43.02 5.53 7.77
C GLU A 268 42.23 4.78 8.87
N GLU A 269 41.09 4.21 8.46
CA GLU A 269 40.24 3.38 9.31
C GLU A 269 40.58 1.90 9.11
N ARG A 270 41.01 1.23 10.18
CA ARG A 270 41.32 -0.21 10.15
C ARG A 270 40.30 -1.01 10.94
N ILE A 271 39.76 -2.06 10.34
CA ILE A 271 38.83 -2.97 11.00
C ILE A 271 39.64 -3.88 11.94
N ILE A 272 39.37 -3.79 13.25
CA ILE A 272 39.96 -4.69 14.26
C ILE A 272 39.27 -6.04 14.20
N GLY A 273 37.95 -6.05 14.02
CA GLY A 273 37.22 -7.29 13.87
C GLY A 273 35.73 -7.13 13.60
N LYS A 274 35.09 -8.26 13.32
CA LYS A 274 33.72 -8.37 12.82
C LYS A 274 32.92 -9.33 13.70
N LEU A 275 31.62 -9.09 13.78
CA LEU A 275 30.65 -9.97 14.42
C LEU A 275 29.34 -9.91 13.66
N GLU A 276 28.69 -11.05 13.48
CA GLU A 276 27.38 -11.14 12.82
C GLU A 276 26.34 -11.68 13.79
N LYS A 277 25.16 -11.05 13.83
CA LYS A 277 24.06 -11.53 14.66
C LYS A 277 22.74 -11.51 13.92
N LYS A 278 22.13 -12.69 13.75
CA LYS A 278 20.77 -12.81 13.20
C LYS A 278 19.76 -12.23 14.18
N LEU A 279 18.75 -11.53 13.65
CA LEU A 279 17.68 -10.95 14.48
C LEU A 279 16.89 -12.03 15.25
N SER A 280 16.77 -13.24 14.69
CA SER A 280 16.13 -14.39 15.34
C SER A 280 16.87 -14.89 16.59
N GLU A 281 18.16 -14.57 16.73
CA GLU A 281 18.99 -14.95 17.88
C GLU A 281 19.08 -13.86 18.95
N MET A 282 18.47 -12.69 18.72
CA MET A 282 18.46 -11.58 19.67
C MET A 282 17.33 -11.75 20.70
N THR A 283 17.46 -11.08 21.85
CA THR A 283 16.47 -11.20 22.93
C THR A 283 15.16 -10.50 22.53
N PRO A 284 14.00 -11.20 22.45
CA PRO A 284 12.73 -10.58 22.12
C PRO A 284 12.11 -9.88 23.34
N LEU A 285 12.12 -8.55 23.35
CA LEU A 285 11.58 -7.74 24.44
C LEU A 285 10.09 -7.45 24.21
N LYS A 286 9.25 -8.34 24.76
CA LYS A 286 7.78 -8.22 24.75
C LYS A 286 7.22 -7.36 25.88
N VAL A 287 8.07 -6.91 26.80
CA VAL A 287 7.71 -5.99 27.88
C VAL A 287 8.81 -4.95 28.06
N PRO A 288 8.50 -3.75 28.58
CA PRO A 288 9.52 -2.71 28.80
C PRO A 288 10.53 -3.21 29.84
N SER A 289 11.71 -3.61 29.36
CA SER A 289 12.80 -4.20 30.13
C SER A 289 14.11 -4.02 29.35
N SER A 290 15.25 -4.41 29.93
CA SER A 290 16.55 -4.33 29.27
C SER A 290 17.05 -5.74 28.94
N ALA A 291 17.58 -5.93 27.74
CA ALA A 291 18.25 -7.18 27.38
C ALA A 291 19.51 -7.39 28.24
N PRO A 292 19.93 -8.66 28.44
CA PRO A 292 21.13 -8.96 29.20
C PRO A 292 22.38 -8.37 28.51
N ALA A 293 23.29 -7.83 29.32
CA ALA A 293 24.60 -7.38 28.83
C ALA A 293 25.55 -8.58 28.80
N LEU A 294 25.87 -9.05 27.59
CA LEU A 294 26.71 -10.21 27.36
C LEU A 294 28.02 -9.80 26.69
N PHE A 295 29.07 -10.60 26.92
CA PHE A 295 30.32 -10.46 26.19
C PHE A 295 30.26 -11.26 24.89
N TYR A 296 30.75 -10.64 23.82
CA TYR A 296 30.88 -11.24 22.50
C TYR A 296 32.33 -11.14 22.07
N ASP A 297 32.93 -12.27 21.75
CA ASP A 297 34.27 -12.33 21.16
C ASP A 297 34.20 -11.80 19.73
N ILE A 298 35.16 -10.96 19.34
CA ILE A 298 35.21 -10.38 17.99
C ILE A 298 36.17 -11.22 17.15
N GLU A 299 35.74 -11.62 15.95
CA GLU A 299 36.61 -12.30 14.99
C GLU A 299 37.60 -11.29 14.39
N VAL A 300 38.89 -11.50 14.65
CA VAL A 300 39.99 -10.67 14.14
C VAL A 300 40.51 -11.31 12.85
N GLU A 301 40.72 -10.52 11.79
CA GLU A 301 41.30 -11.06 10.55
C GLU A 301 42.73 -11.58 10.81
N PRO A 302 43.08 -12.78 10.28
CA PRO A 302 44.32 -13.45 10.63
C PRO A 302 45.52 -12.76 9.98
N ALA A 303 46.19 -11.90 10.75
CA ALA A 303 47.52 -11.41 10.43
C ALA A 303 48.54 -12.03 11.39
N GLY A 304 49.01 -13.23 11.05
CA GLY A 304 50.25 -13.82 11.56
C GLY A 304 50.26 -14.21 13.05
N ASP A 305 50.38 -15.52 13.24
CA ASP A 305 50.88 -16.30 14.38
C ASP A 305 50.63 -15.87 15.84
N SER A 306 50.34 -16.89 16.66
CA SER A 306 50.18 -16.90 18.12
C SER A 306 48.91 -16.27 18.73
N ARG A 307 48.25 -17.09 19.57
CA ARG A 307 47.09 -16.82 20.45
C ARG A 307 46.97 -15.35 20.86
N ARG A 308 46.17 -14.57 20.12
CA ARG A 308 45.78 -13.22 20.52
C ARG A 308 44.68 -13.32 21.58
N PHE A 309 44.81 -12.55 22.66
CA PHE A 309 43.71 -12.32 23.60
C PHE A 309 42.48 -11.86 22.80
N ALA A 310 41.35 -12.53 22.96
CA ALA A 310 40.14 -12.20 22.23
C ALA A 310 39.62 -10.85 22.74
N SER A 311 39.80 -9.78 21.97
CA SER A 311 39.13 -8.52 22.23
C SER A 311 37.62 -8.76 22.26
N ARG A 312 36.95 -8.30 23.33
CA ARG A 312 35.53 -8.55 23.55
C ARG A 312 34.71 -7.28 23.54
N LEU A 313 33.50 -7.35 23.00
CA LEU A 313 32.49 -6.30 23.18
C LEU A 313 31.44 -6.76 24.17
N LYS A 314 31.15 -5.91 25.16
CA LYS A 314 29.99 -6.07 26.03
C LYS A 314 28.81 -5.34 25.37
N MET A 315 27.76 -6.09 25.03
CA MET A 315 26.61 -5.56 24.29
C MET A 315 25.28 -6.09 24.82
N LYS A 316 24.20 -5.35 24.58
CA LYS A 316 22.82 -5.82 24.73
C LYS A 316 22.16 -5.85 23.36
N LEU A 317 21.67 -7.02 22.94
CA LEU A 317 21.09 -7.23 21.62
C LEU A 317 19.61 -7.63 21.78
N ALA A 318 18.71 -6.79 21.28
CA ALA A 318 17.27 -6.95 21.49
C ALA A 318 16.43 -6.65 20.25
N THR A 319 15.31 -7.36 20.12
CA THR A 319 14.18 -6.94 19.28
C THR A 319 13.10 -6.33 20.20
N ASP A 320 12.89 -5.03 20.09
CA ASP A 320 12.00 -4.21 20.94
C ASP A 320 10.54 -4.37 20.49
N GLN A 321 9.97 -5.56 20.70
CA GLN A 321 8.66 -5.95 20.20
C GLN A 321 7.47 -5.30 20.93
N ALA A 322 7.72 -4.66 22.08
CA ALA A 322 6.71 -3.94 22.86
C ALA A 322 6.44 -2.50 22.38
N TYR A 323 7.24 -1.99 21.43
CA TYR A 323 7.05 -0.65 20.87
C TYR A 323 6.16 -0.67 19.63
N HIS A 324 5.45 0.44 19.43
CA HIS A 324 4.92 0.82 18.13
C HIS A 324 6.01 1.58 17.35
N VAL A 325 6.32 1.13 16.14
CA VAL A 325 7.23 1.85 15.23
C VAL A 325 6.41 2.84 14.42
N ALA A 326 6.64 4.13 14.64
CA ALA A 326 5.92 5.19 13.95
C ALA A 326 6.40 5.35 12.50
N GLU A 327 5.58 4.95 11.54
CA GLU A 327 5.72 5.26 10.11
C GLU A 327 5.00 6.57 9.72
N GLU A 328 4.02 6.98 10.52
CA GLU A 328 3.22 8.20 10.37
C GLU A 328 3.63 9.28 11.39
N SER A 329 3.24 10.52 11.13
CA SER A 329 3.26 11.56 12.15
C SER A 329 2.16 11.30 13.17
N ILE A 330 2.44 11.54 14.46
CA ILE A 330 1.50 11.34 15.57
C ILE A 330 0.16 12.06 15.33
N GLN A 331 0.19 13.23 14.70
CA GLN A 331 -1.01 14.03 14.40
C GLN A 331 -1.96 13.37 13.40
N TYR A 332 -1.46 12.45 12.58
CA TYR A 332 -2.20 11.80 11.50
C TYR A 332 -2.06 10.27 11.57
N SER A 333 -1.74 9.73 12.75
CA SER A 333 -1.49 8.30 12.89
C SER A 333 -2.80 7.53 12.76
N SER A 334 -2.75 6.43 12.02
CA SER A 334 -3.85 5.50 11.85
C SER A 334 -3.68 4.22 12.68
N ASP A 335 -2.51 4.03 13.30
CA ASP A 335 -2.18 2.90 14.15
C ASP A 335 -1.33 3.36 15.33
N TYR A 336 -1.44 2.65 16.45
CA TYR A 336 -0.55 2.77 17.61
C TYR A 336 -0.18 1.40 18.20
N ARG A 337 -0.56 0.31 17.54
CA ARG A 337 -0.34 -1.04 18.07
C ARG A 337 1.16 -1.37 18.09
N PRO A 338 1.62 -2.10 19.12
CA PRO A 338 3.00 -2.57 19.19
C PRO A 338 3.25 -3.68 18.16
N PHE A 339 4.53 -4.02 17.94
CA PHE A 339 4.86 -5.15 17.05
C PHE A 339 4.21 -6.45 17.51
N VAL A 340 4.27 -6.81 18.79
CA VAL A 340 3.70 -8.08 19.30
C VAL A 340 2.16 -8.05 19.39
N LYS A 341 1.48 -9.01 18.75
CA LYS A 341 0.00 -9.09 18.74
C LYS A 341 -0.61 -9.29 20.13
N GLY A 342 0.10 -9.99 21.02
CA GLY A 342 -0.39 -10.27 22.38
C GLY A 342 -0.54 -9.03 23.27
N LEU A 343 0.04 -7.89 22.86
CA LEU A 343 -0.16 -6.60 23.53
C LEU A 343 -1.19 -5.71 22.84
N TRP A 344 -1.82 -6.18 21.77
CA TRP A 344 -2.83 -5.38 21.07
C TRP A 344 -4.07 -5.21 21.96
N PRO A 345 -4.71 -4.04 21.95
CA PRO A 345 -6.02 -3.91 22.53
C PRO A 345 -7.01 -4.82 21.80
N CYS A 346 -8.16 -5.10 22.44
CA CYS A 346 -9.26 -5.79 21.78
C CYS A 346 -9.77 -4.96 20.58
N LEU A 347 -10.20 -5.65 19.51
CA LEU A 347 -10.82 -5.03 18.34
C LEU A 347 -12.00 -4.16 18.78
N LEU A 348 -11.91 -2.85 18.53
CA LEU A 348 -12.90 -1.88 18.95
C LEU A 348 -14.10 -1.88 18.00
N GLY A 349 -13.84 -1.88 16.69
CA GLY A 349 -14.85 -1.80 15.67
C GLY A 349 -14.32 -2.04 14.27
N LYS A 350 -15.20 -1.84 13.28
CA LYS A 350 -14.88 -1.86 11.86
C LYS A 350 -15.16 -0.50 11.26
N LEU A 351 -14.15 0.08 10.64
CA LEU A 351 -14.26 1.27 9.81
C LEU A 351 -14.58 0.83 8.38
N GLU A 352 -15.67 1.34 7.83
CA GLU A 352 -16.09 1.05 6.46
C GLU A 352 -16.20 2.35 5.66
N ILE A 353 -15.62 2.33 4.47
CA ILE A 353 -15.54 3.51 3.59
C ILE A 353 -15.99 3.13 2.20
N GLY A 354 -17.02 3.81 1.71
CA GLY A 354 -17.36 3.87 0.29
C GLY A 354 -16.64 5.05 -0.37
N ILE A 355 -15.74 4.76 -1.30
CA ILE A 355 -15.10 5.76 -2.16
C ILE A 355 -15.96 5.91 -3.41
N LEU A 356 -16.83 6.93 -3.40
CA LEU A 356 -17.87 7.10 -4.43
C LEU A 356 -17.27 7.66 -5.73
N GLY A 357 -16.65 8.82 -5.65
CA GLY A 357 -16.18 9.56 -6.81
C GLY A 357 -15.54 10.89 -6.42
N ALA A 358 -15.20 11.69 -7.42
CA ALA A 358 -14.76 13.07 -7.20
C ALA A 358 -15.42 14.00 -8.21
N THR A 359 -15.45 15.29 -7.90
CA THR A 359 -15.98 16.33 -8.78
C THR A 359 -15.00 17.48 -8.94
N GLY A 360 -14.94 18.05 -10.15
CA GLY A 360 -14.12 19.23 -10.46
C GLY A 360 -12.63 19.04 -10.19
N LEU A 361 -12.10 17.83 -10.45
CA LEU A 361 -10.68 17.56 -10.30
C LEU A 361 -9.86 18.45 -11.24
N LYS A 362 -8.77 19.03 -10.71
CA LYS A 362 -7.85 19.87 -11.46
C LYS A 362 -6.51 19.18 -11.61
N GLY A 363 -6.07 18.99 -12.85
CA GLY A 363 -4.78 18.40 -13.17
C GLY A 363 -3.63 19.37 -12.89
N SER A 364 -2.41 18.85 -12.92
CA SER A 364 -1.20 19.70 -12.93
C SER A 364 -0.95 20.34 -14.29
N ASP A 365 -1.43 19.74 -15.37
CA ASP A 365 -1.37 20.29 -16.72
C ASP A 365 -2.77 20.80 -17.12
N GLU A 366 -2.91 22.11 -17.26
CA GLU A 366 -4.18 22.75 -17.64
C GLU A 366 -4.56 22.49 -19.11
N ARG A 367 -3.64 21.96 -19.94
CA ARG A 367 -3.90 21.63 -21.34
C ARG A 367 -4.56 20.26 -21.53
N LYS A 368 -4.44 19.36 -20.55
CA LYS A 368 -5.06 18.03 -20.60
C LYS A 368 -6.52 18.13 -20.15
N GLN A 369 -7.47 17.77 -21.02
CA GLN A 369 -8.91 17.88 -20.75
C GLN A 369 -9.42 16.94 -19.64
N GLY A 370 -8.72 15.83 -19.38
CA GLY A 370 -9.11 14.85 -18.36
C GLY A 370 -7.91 14.32 -17.57
N ILE A 371 -8.22 13.69 -16.43
CA ILE A 371 -7.23 13.22 -15.47
C ILE A 371 -7.41 11.71 -15.30
N ASP A 372 -6.30 10.98 -15.22
CA ASP A 372 -6.33 9.53 -15.06
C ASP A 372 -6.25 9.21 -13.58
N SER A 373 -7.39 9.30 -12.89
CA SER A 373 -7.38 9.43 -11.43
C SER A 373 -7.63 8.13 -10.70
N TYR A 374 -6.95 7.96 -9.57
CA TYR A 374 -7.23 6.92 -8.58
C TYR A 374 -7.01 7.44 -7.16
N VAL A 375 -7.57 6.72 -6.18
CA VAL A 375 -7.49 7.05 -4.76
C VAL A 375 -6.70 5.98 -4.03
N VAL A 376 -5.85 6.39 -3.10
CA VAL A 376 -5.17 5.52 -2.14
C VAL A 376 -5.67 5.87 -0.73
N ALA A 377 -6.30 4.91 -0.07
CA ALA A 377 -6.72 5.01 1.32
C ALA A 377 -5.77 4.20 2.22
N LYS A 378 -5.39 4.77 3.35
CA LYS A 378 -4.47 4.16 4.32
C LYS A 378 -5.05 4.21 5.71
N TYR A 379 -5.16 3.04 6.35
CA TYR A 379 -5.53 2.92 7.75
C TYR A 379 -4.90 1.68 8.38
N GLY A 380 -4.24 1.85 9.53
CA GLY A 380 -3.46 0.78 10.11
C GLY A 380 -2.31 0.38 9.19
N ASN A 381 -2.10 -0.93 9.06
CA ASN A 381 -1.17 -1.53 8.11
C ASN A 381 -1.82 -1.89 6.75
N LYS A 382 -3.11 -1.62 6.56
CA LYS A 382 -3.84 -1.96 5.34
C LYS A 382 -4.02 -0.72 4.46
N TRP A 383 -3.63 -0.86 3.20
CA TRP A 383 -3.75 0.15 2.17
C TRP A 383 -4.74 -0.34 1.12
N ALA A 384 -5.51 0.57 0.55
CA ALA A 384 -6.44 0.29 -0.52
C ALA A 384 -6.20 1.29 -1.65
N ARG A 385 -6.10 0.78 -2.87
CA ARG A 385 -5.99 1.56 -4.10
C ARG A 385 -7.22 1.28 -4.95
N THR A 386 -7.91 2.32 -5.37
CA THR A 386 -9.02 2.16 -6.32
C THR A 386 -8.52 1.90 -7.73
N ARG A 387 -9.43 1.46 -8.60
CA ARG A 387 -9.18 1.45 -10.04
C ARG A 387 -8.82 2.85 -10.53
N THR A 388 -8.14 2.92 -11.66
CA THR A 388 -8.00 4.17 -12.40
C THR A 388 -9.23 4.42 -13.26
N VAL A 389 -9.77 5.63 -13.17
CA VAL A 389 -10.78 6.14 -14.12
C VAL A 389 -10.04 7.10 -15.04
N VAL A 390 -10.00 6.77 -16.33
CA VAL A 390 -9.19 7.44 -17.34
C VAL A 390 -9.94 8.64 -17.92
N ASN A 391 -9.21 9.71 -18.22
CA ASN A 391 -9.68 10.90 -18.92
C ASN A 391 -10.98 11.50 -18.34
N SER A 392 -11.05 11.66 -17.01
CA SER A 392 -12.25 12.21 -16.35
C SER A 392 -11.91 13.21 -15.25
N VAL A 393 -12.65 14.32 -15.23
CA VAL A 393 -12.61 15.33 -14.14
C VAL A 393 -13.68 15.09 -13.07
N THR A 394 -14.57 14.14 -13.32
CA THR A 394 -15.62 13.68 -12.40
C THR A 394 -15.62 12.14 -12.33
N PRO A 395 -14.54 11.52 -11.85
CA PRO A 395 -14.41 10.06 -11.80
C PRO A 395 -15.42 9.46 -10.82
N LYS A 396 -15.93 8.27 -11.16
CA LYS A 396 -16.77 7.44 -10.28
C LYS A 396 -16.07 6.09 -10.07
N TRP A 397 -15.68 5.81 -8.84
CA TRP A 397 -15.05 4.54 -8.46
C TRP A 397 -16.08 3.59 -7.85
N ASN A 398 -16.91 4.09 -6.94
CA ASN A 398 -17.91 3.32 -6.20
C ASN A 398 -17.37 2.02 -5.60
N GLU A 399 -16.19 2.11 -4.98
CA GLU A 399 -15.51 0.99 -4.34
C GLU A 399 -15.59 1.09 -2.82
N GLN A 400 -15.85 -0.04 -2.16
CA GLN A 400 -15.97 -0.10 -0.70
C GLN A 400 -14.81 -0.89 -0.08
N TYR A 401 -14.29 -0.35 1.01
CA TYR A 401 -13.20 -0.93 1.79
C TYR A 401 -13.53 -0.94 3.28
N SER A 402 -13.02 -1.93 3.99
CA SER A 402 -13.19 -2.07 5.43
C SER A 402 -11.86 -2.28 6.14
N TRP A 403 -11.75 -1.75 7.36
CA TRP A 403 -10.58 -1.88 8.22
C TRP A 403 -11.01 -2.24 9.64
N ASP A 404 -10.18 -3.05 10.27
CA ASP A 404 -10.30 -3.33 11.69
C ASP A 404 -9.72 -2.15 12.48
N ASP A 405 -10.54 -1.60 13.37
CA ASP A 405 -10.15 -0.51 14.25
C ASP A 405 -9.96 -0.98 15.69
N TYR A 406 -8.91 -0.48 16.31
CA TYR A 406 -8.46 -0.85 17.64
C TYR A 406 -8.42 0.35 18.59
N GLU A 407 -8.51 1.59 18.07
CA GLU A 407 -8.33 2.82 18.82
C GLU A 407 -9.15 3.98 18.23
N LYS A 408 -9.78 4.80 19.08
CA LYS A 408 -10.72 5.84 18.62
C LYS A 408 -10.03 7.09 18.06
N CYS A 409 -8.83 7.40 18.55
CA CYS A 409 -8.10 8.64 18.25
C CYS A 409 -7.12 8.45 17.06
N THR A 410 -7.64 7.91 15.98
CA THR A 410 -6.91 7.59 14.74
C THR A 410 -7.41 8.43 13.57
N VAL A 411 -6.59 8.51 12.52
CA VAL A 411 -6.90 9.30 11.32
C VAL A 411 -6.84 8.41 10.09
N LEU A 412 -7.92 8.36 9.33
CA LEU A 412 -7.94 7.80 7.98
C LEU A 412 -7.35 8.83 7.00
N THR A 413 -6.35 8.42 6.22
CA THR A 413 -5.77 9.27 5.17
C THR A 413 -6.15 8.74 3.80
N LEU A 414 -6.70 9.60 2.94
CA LEU A 414 -6.96 9.32 1.53
C LEU A 414 -6.15 10.30 0.66
N GLY A 415 -5.37 9.79 -0.28
CA GLY A 415 -4.64 10.56 -1.28
C GLY A 415 -5.21 10.30 -2.68
N ILE A 416 -5.24 11.33 -3.52
CA ILE A 416 -5.73 11.24 -4.90
C ILE A 416 -4.58 11.57 -5.84
N TYR A 417 -4.40 10.73 -6.85
CA TYR A 417 -3.25 10.76 -7.74
C TYR A 417 -3.69 10.70 -9.20
N ASP A 418 -2.96 11.40 -10.05
CA ASP A 418 -3.00 11.25 -11.51
C ASP A 418 -2.01 10.14 -11.91
N ASN A 419 -2.54 9.06 -12.48
CA ASN A 419 -1.84 7.83 -12.85
C ASN A 419 -1.11 8.03 -14.17
N ARG A 420 0.21 8.15 -14.11
CA ARG A 420 1.06 8.28 -15.30
C ARG A 420 1.61 6.94 -15.77
N GLN A 421 1.40 5.88 -15.00
CA GLN A 421 1.86 4.53 -15.30
C GLN A 421 0.97 3.78 -16.31
N ILE A 422 -0.05 4.44 -16.85
CA ILE A 422 -0.93 3.85 -17.86
C ILE A 422 -0.23 3.67 -19.22
N PHE A 423 0.88 4.39 -19.47
CA PHE A 423 1.69 4.29 -20.68
C PHE A 423 3.07 3.67 -20.37
N LYS A 424 3.43 2.58 -21.08
CA LYS A 424 4.71 1.86 -20.91
C LYS A 424 5.96 2.72 -21.15
N GLU A 425 5.85 3.77 -21.97
CA GLU A 425 6.99 4.62 -22.36
C GLU A 425 7.26 5.76 -21.39
N ASP A 426 6.33 6.07 -20.48
CA ASP A 426 6.48 7.18 -19.55
C ASP A 426 6.88 6.65 -18.17
N GLN A 427 8.18 6.71 -17.84
CA GLN A 427 8.68 6.47 -16.48
C GLN A 427 8.25 7.59 -15.49
N ALA A 428 7.23 8.36 -15.84
CA ALA A 428 6.75 9.47 -15.06
C ALA A 428 6.15 8.97 -13.73
N ASN A 429 6.56 9.66 -12.67
CA ASN A 429 6.00 9.47 -11.35
C ASN A 429 4.54 9.93 -11.30
N ASP A 430 3.72 9.22 -10.54
CA ASP A 430 2.33 9.62 -10.32
C ASP A 430 2.27 10.98 -9.61
N VAL A 431 1.33 11.83 -10.02
CA VAL A 431 1.27 13.21 -9.52
C VAL A 431 0.21 13.35 -8.43
N PRO A 432 0.57 13.83 -7.22
CA PRO A 432 -0.39 14.07 -6.15
C PRO A 432 -1.29 15.27 -6.47
N ILE A 433 -2.60 15.01 -6.52
CA ILE A 433 -3.64 16.04 -6.64
C ILE A 433 -3.92 16.65 -5.27
N GLY A 434 -4.08 15.80 -4.24
CA GLY A 434 -4.24 16.24 -2.86
C GLY A 434 -4.61 15.10 -1.91
N LYS A 435 -4.84 15.45 -0.64
CA LYS A 435 -5.19 14.49 0.42
C LYS A 435 -6.37 14.97 1.25
N VAL A 436 -7.19 14.02 1.66
CA VAL A 436 -8.26 14.17 2.64
C VAL A 436 -7.88 13.35 3.87
N ARG A 437 -8.07 13.92 5.06
CA ARG A 437 -7.83 13.24 6.33
C ARG A 437 -9.08 13.31 7.19
N ILE A 438 -9.53 12.17 7.67
CA ILE A 438 -10.75 12.03 8.45
C ILE A 438 -10.36 11.50 9.83
N SER A 439 -10.56 12.32 10.86
CA SER A 439 -10.34 11.92 12.24
C SER A 439 -11.54 11.12 12.72
N LEU A 440 -11.32 9.88 13.17
CA LEU A 440 -12.41 8.98 13.55
C LEU A 440 -13.12 9.37 14.85
N ASN A 441 -12.51 10.23 15.66
CA ASN A 441 -13.16 10.80 16.85
C ASN A 441 -14.45 11.60 16.54
N ARG A 442 -14.63 12.05 15.28
CA ARG A 442 -15.80 12.79 14.80
C ARG A 442 -16.89 11.90 14.20
N VAL A 443 -16.62 10.61 14.02
CA VAL A 443 -17.55 9.66 13.41
C VAL A 443 -18.33 8.96 14.52
N GLU A 444 -19.63 9.20 14.59
CA GLU A 444 -20.51 8.46 15.49
C GLU A 444 -20.74 7.05 14.95
N SER A 445 -20.95 6.11 15.86
CA SER A 445 -21.19 4.72 15.47
C SER A 445 -22.57 4.53 14.88
N ASP A 446 -22.66 3.59 13.95
CA ASP A 446 -23.89 3.14 13.29
C ASP A 446 -24.58 4.24 12.46
N TRP A 447 -23.94 5.41 12.31
CA TRP A 447 -24.32 6.47 11.38
C TRP A 447 -23.47 6.42 10.11
N ILE A 448 -24.10 6.82 9.00
CA ILE A 448 -23.44 6.91 7.70
C ILE A 448 -23.26 8.37 7.34
N TYR A 449 -22.01 8.77 7.24
CA TYR A 449 -21.61 10.10 6.83
C TYR A 449 -21.31 10.09 5.34
N ALA A 450 -22.28 10.51 4.54
CA ALA A 450 -22.08 10.74 3.12
C ALA A 450 -21.71 12.21 2.89
N CYS A 451 -20.44 12.48 2.57
CA CYS A 451 -19.87 13.82 2.52
C CYS A 451 -18.99 14.05 1.27
N SER A 452 -18.99 15.28 0.77
CA SER A 452 -18.07 15.82 -0.23
C SER A 452 -16.96 16.61 0.48
N TYR A 453 -15.74 16.09 0.44
CA TYR A 453 -14.56 16.65 1.09
C TYR A 453 -13.73 17.47 0.09
N PRO A 454 -13.48 18.77 0.33
CA PRO A 454 -12.66 19.56 -0.58
C PRO A 454 -11.20 19.09 -0.57
N ILE A 455 -10.64 18.91 -1.76
CA ILE A 455 -9.25 18.50 -1.97
C ILE A 455 -8.41 19.77 -2.02
N LEU A 456 -7.53 19.93 -1.04
CA LEU A 456 -6.79 21.18 -0.85
C LEU A 456 -5.30 20.96 -1.07
N LYS A 457 -4.71 21.75 -1.98
CA LYS A 457 -3.27 21.77 -2.24
C LYS A 457 -2.72 23.15 -1.88
N LEU A 458 -1.64 23.17 -1.09
CA LEU A 458 -0.96 24.41 -0.76
C LEU A 458 0.07 24.71 -1.85
N GLY A 459 -0.15 25.79 -2.60
CA GLY A 459 0.77 26.30 -3.61
C GLY A 459 1.51 27.56 -3.15
N SER A 460 2.38 28.08 -4.01
CA SER A 460 3.09 29.36 -3.80
C SER A 460 2.12 30.55 -3.66
N SER A 461 1.00 30.52 -4.39
CA SER A 461 -0.06 31.53 -4.40
C SER A 461 -1.12 31.37 -3.29
N GLY A 462 -1.02 30.34 -2.44
CA GLY A 462 -1.97 30.08 -1.36
C GLY A 462 -2.66 28.72 -1.47
N LEU A 463 -3.79 28.57 -0.77
CA LEU A 463 -4.56 27.35 -0.74
C LEU A 463 -5.43 27.26 -2.01
N LYS A 464 -5.19 26.25 -2.85
CA LYS A 464 -6.00 26.00 -4.06
C LYS A 464 -6.89 24.78 -3.83
N LYS A 465 -8.17 24.92 -4.16
CA LYS A 465 -9.11 23.79 -4.26
C LYS A 465 -8.87 23.06 -5.58
N MET A 466 -8.53 21.79 -5.46
CA MET A 466 -8.20 20.89 -6.57
C MET A 466 -9.36 19.97 -6.97
N GLY A 467 -10.50 20.09 -6.30
CA GLY A 467 -11.72 19.30 -6.53
C GLY A 467 -12.42 18.98 -5.20
N GLU A 468 -13.43 18.11 -5.25
CA GLU A 468 -14.06 17.53 -4.07
C GLU A 468 -14.12 16.01 -4.17
N LEU A 469 -13.76 15.29 -3.10
CA LEU A 469 -13.82 13.83 -2.99
C LEU A 469 -15.09 13.42 -2.25
N GLN A 470 -15.92 12.59 -2.87
CA GLN A 470 -17.18 12.12 -2.31
C GLN A 470 -16.98 10.77 -1.63
N LEU A 471 -17.32 10.70 -0.35
CA LEU A 471 -17.11 9.53 0.50
C LEU A 471 -18.37 9.22 1.31
N ALA A 472 -18.61 7.94 1.56
CA ALA A 472 -19.52 7.44 2.57
C ALA A 472 -18.70 6.75 3.67
N VAL A 473 -18.84 7.20 4.92
CA VAL A 473 -18.08 6.67 6.06
C VAL A 473 -19.05 6.09 7.08
N ARG A 474 -18.79 4.85 7.52
CA ARG A 474 -19.54 4.18 8.60
C ARG A 474 -18.56 3.56 9.58
N PHE A 475 -18.84 3.70 10.87
CA PHE A 475 -18.10 3.00 11.91
C PHE A 475 -19.05 2.07 12.68
N VAL A 476 -18.71 0.79 12.76
CA VAL A 476 -19.51 -0.23 13.46
C VAL A 476 -18.73 -0.73 14.67
N TYR A 477 -19.26 -0.54 15.88
CA TYR A 477 -18.62 -1.10 17.08
C TYR A 477 -18.78 -2.62 17.09
N VAL A 478 -17.68 -3.32 17.37
CA VAL A 478 -17.66 -4.77 17.58
C VAL A 478 -17.41 -5.10 19.06
N ALA A 479 -16.61 -4.26 19.74
CA ALA A 479 -16.36 -4.40 21.17
C ALA A 479 -17.63 -4.13 21.99
N GLN A 480 -17.90 -5.01 22.98
CA GLN A 480 -18.98 -4.86 23.94
C GLN A 480 -18.47 -4.51 25.34
N GLY A 481 -19.35 -3.91 26.16
CA GLY A 481 -19.13 -3.65 27.57
C GLY A 481 -17.87 -2.81 27.85
N TYR A 482 -17.05 -3.28 28.80
CA TYR A 482 -15.88 -2.56 29.33
C TYR A 482 -14.90 -2.10 28.24
N ALA A 483 -14.69 -2.89 27.19
CA ALA A 483 -13.74 -2.55 26.13
C ALA A 483 -14.17 -1.30 25.34
N ARG A 484 -15.47 -1.08 25.13
CA ARG A 484 -16.00 0.10 24.44
C ARG A 484 -15.88 1.37 25.29
N TYR A 485 -16.25 1.29 26.58
CA TYR A 485 -16.24 2.44 27.49
C TYR A 485 -14.84 2.87 27.93
N SER A 486 -13.89 1.92 28.04
CA SER A 486 -12.51 2.23 28.42
C SER A 486 -11.66 2.77 27.28
N ALA A 487 -12.05 2.54 26.01
CA ALA A 487 -11.23 2.89 24.85
C ALA A 487 -10.76 4.36 24.83
N PRO A 488 -11.62 5.37 25.07
CA PRO A 488 -11.19 6.78 25.06
C PRO A 488 -10.17 7.15 26.15
N PHE A 489 -10.06 6.34 27.21
CA PHE A 489 -9.17 6.57 28.34
C PHE A 489 -7.87 5.73 28.26
N ARG A 490 -7.69 4.96 27.19
CA ARG A 490 -6.46 4.18 26.99
C ARG A 490 -5.32 5.10 26.61
N TRP A 491 -4.12 4.67 26.99
CA TRP A 491 -2.91 5.33 26.56
C TRP A 491 -2.75 5.08 25.06
N LEU A 492 -2.57 6.15 24.29
CA LEU A 492 -2.46 6.07 22.82
C LEU A 492 -1.31 5.15 22.42
N LEU A 493 -0.14 5.31 23.04
CA LEU A 493 1.04 4.50 22.73
C LEU A 493 1.17 3.29 23.67
N PRO A 494 1.88 2.25 23.25
CA PRO A 494 2.25 1.14 24.12
C PRO A 494 3.05 1.62 25.34
N LYS A 495 2.88 0.94 26.50
CA LYS A 495 3.56 1.27 27.76
C LYS A 495 5.09 1.43 27.64
N ALA A 496 5.71 0.77 26.67
CA ALA A 496 7.15 0.86 26.39
C ALA A 496 7.62 2.29 26.09
N HIS A 497 6.83 3.05 25.32
CA HIS A 497 7.13 4.46 24.97
C HIS A 497 7.18 5.38 26.19
N TYR A 498 6.48 5.05 27.28
CA TYR A 498 6.47 5.85 28.50
C TYR A 498 7.54 5.40 29.52
N LYS A 499 7.84 4.10 29.58
CA LYS A 499 8.84 3.56 30.51
C LYS A 499 10.28 3.76 30.04
N SER A 500 10.51 3.70 28.73
CA SER A 500 11.81 3.97 28.13
C SER A 500 11.57 4.83 26.87
N PRO A 501 11.43 6.15 27.05
CA PRO A 501 11.11 7.04 25.95
C PRO A 501 12.28 7.15 24.96
N LEU A 502 11.93 7.24 23.69
CA LEU A 502 12.86 7.55 22.60
C LEU A 502 12.82 9.06 22.35
N SER A 503 13.96 9.65 22.00
CA SER A 503 13.97 11.07 21.66
C SER A 503 13.19 11.33 20.38
N VAL A 504 12.62 12.54 20.25
CA VAL A 504 11.89 12.94 19.05
C VAL A 504 12.77 12.82 17.80
N TYR A 505 14.05 13.18 17.89
CA TYR A 505 15.00 13.07 16.79
C TYR A 505 15.18 11.62 16.32
N GLN A 506 15.39 10.68 17.25
CA GLN A 506 15.51 9.26 16.94
C GLN A 506 14.24 8.72 16.26
N ILE A 507 13.06 9.11 16.75
CA ILE A 507 11.78 8.69 16.15
C ILE A 507 11.67 9.19 14.71
N GLU A 508 12.08 10.44 14.42
CA GLU A 508 12.04 11.00 13.06
C GLU A 508 13.00 10.28 12.09
N GLU A 509 14.22 9.96 12.54
CA GLU A 509 15.18 9.20 11.72
C GLU A 509 14.66 7.78 11.43
N MET A 510 14.20 7.08 12.47
CA MET A 510 13.63 5.75 12.32
C MET A 510 12.35 5.76 11.48
N ARG A 511 11.54 6.83 11.53
CA ARG A 511 10.38 6.97 10.65
C ARG A 511 10.79 7.01 9.19
N ALA A 512 11.86 7.74 8.84
CA ALA A 512 12.33 7.78 7.46
C ALA A 512 12.73 6.38 6.95
N GLU A 513 13.35 5.57 7.81
CA GLU A 513 13.67 4.18 7.49
C GLU A 513 12.43 3.28 7.42
N ALA A 514 11.46 3.45 8.32
CA ALA A 514 10.18 2.76 8.27
C ALA A 514 9.44 3.01 6.93
N VAL A 515 9.44 4.27 6.46
CA VAL A 515 8.85 4.64 5.16
C VAL A 515 9.58 3.93 4.01
N LYS A 516 10.92 3.89 4.01
CA LYS A 516 11.70 3.18 2.98
C LYS A 516 11.37 1.68 2.93
N ILE A 517 11.24 1.04 4.10
CA ILE A 517 10.86 -0.38 4.20
C ILE A 517 9.46 -0.60 3.59
N ASN A 518 8.49 0.27 3.92
CA ASN A 518 7.15 0.18 3.32
C ASN A 518 7.15 0.39 1.81
N CYS A 519 7.89 1.38 1.31
CA CYS A 519 8.09 1.59 -0.13
C CYS A 519 8.59 0.31 -0.81
N ALA A 520 9.67 -0.29 -0.30
CA ALA A 520 10.24 -1.51 -0.86
C ALA A 520 9.28 -2.70 -0.83
N ASN A 521 8.45 -2.84 0.22
CA ASN A 521 7.48 -3.93 0.32
C ASN A 521 6.28 -3.75 -0.60
N LEU A 522 5.73 -2.54 -0.66
CA LEU A 522 4.55 -2.24 -1.47
C LEU A 522 4.90 -2.21 -2.97
N ALA A 523 6.15 -1.87 -3.33
CA ALA A 523 6.63 -1.93 -4.71
C ALA A 523 6.75 -3.36 -5.28
N ARG A 524 6.79 -4.40 -4.43
CA ARG A 524 6.86 -5.82 -4.86
C ARG A 524 5.50 -6.42 -5.21
N THR A 525 4.42 -5.69 -4.96
CA THR A 525 3.06 -6.18 -5.20
C THR A 525 2.64 -5.92 -6.65
N GLU A 526 1.58 -6.60 -7.12
CA GLU A 526 1.04 -6.41 -8.46
C GLU A 526 -0.45 -6.02 -8.40
N PRO A 527 -0.83 -4.82 -8.91
CA PRO A 527 0.05 -3.75 -9.40
C PRO A 527 0.88 -3.10 -8.27
N ALA A 528 2.11 -2.67 -8.59
CA ALA A 528 3.00 -2.06 -7.59
C ALA A 528 2.46 -0.71 -7.11
N LEU A 529 2.40 -0.50 -5.79
CA LEU A 529 2.17 0.84 -5.26
C LEU A 529 3.49 1.60 -5.26
N ARG A 530 3.55 2.67 -6.04
CA ARG A 530 4.80 3.40 -6.31
C ARG A 530 5.35 4.10 -5.08
N ASN A 531 6.67 4.22 -5.04
CA ASN A 531 7.38 4.84 -3.94
C ASN A 531 6.91 6.28 -3.72
N GLU A 532 6.77 7.10 -4.76
CA GLU A 532 6.33 8.49 -4.64
C GLU A 532 4.96 8.64 -3.96
N VAL A 533 4.06 7.68 -4.18
CA VAL A 533 2.72 7.64 -3.58
C VAL A 533 2.82 7.29 -2.10
N VAL A 534 3.57 6.24 -1.76
CA VAL A 534 3.80 5.82 -0.36
C VAL A 534 4.50 6.92 0.42
N TRP A 535 5.57 7.50 -0.14
CA TRP A 535 6.28 8.64 0.41
C TRP A 535 5.33 9.81 0.65
N ASP A 536 4.54 10.21 -0.34
CA ASP A 536 3.60 11.31 -0.18
C ASP A 536 2.59 11.01 0.93
N MET A 537 1.93 9.85 0.92
CA MET A 537 0.94 9.46 1.94
C MET A 537 1.50 9.53 3.37
N LEU A 538 2.73 9.06 3.59
CA LEU A 538 3.40 9.05 4.90
C LEU A 538 4.15 10.35 5.24
N LYS A 539 4.39 11.24 4.27
CA LYS A 539 5.18 12.46 4.46
C LYS A 539 4.53 13.37 5.50
N PRO A 540 5.24 13.75 6.58
CA PRO A 540 4.79 14.83 7.44
C PRO A 540 4.82 16.14 6.65
N LYS A 541 3.78 16.98 6.79
CA LYS A 541 3.76 18.31 6.17
C LYS A 541 4.78 19.21 6.89
N SER A 542 6.04 19.21 6.41
CA SER A 542 7.15 20.10 6.76
C SER A 542 7.53 20.22 8.24
N LYS A 543 8.83 20.11 8.54
CA LYS A 543 9.39 20.50 9.85
C LYS A 543 9.47 22.02 10.05
N SER A 544 9.19 22.83 9.01
CA SER A 544 9.13 24.28 9.14
C SER A 544 7.73 24.74 9.54
N PHE A 545 7.65 25.33 10.73
CA PHE A 545 6.50 26.15 11.12
C PHE A 545 6.22 27.17 10.02
N SER A 546 5.00 27.15 9.49
CA SER A 546 4.55 28.13 8.51
C SER A 546 3.26 28.74 9.04
N LEU A 547 3.29 30.04 9.34
CA LEU A 547 2.10 30.82 9.71
C LEU A 547 0.95 30.64 8.72
N ARG A 548 1.26 30.41 7.43
CA ARG A 548 0.28 30.13 6.38
C ARG A 548 -0.39 28.76 6.58
N VAL A 549 0.39 27.73 6.95
CA VAL A 549 -0.12 26.39 7.27
C VAL A 549 -0.93 26.41 8.57
N THR A 550 -0.49 27.15 9.58
CA THR A 550 -1.17 27.26 10.87
C THR A 550 -2.52 27.98 10.73
N LYS A 551 -2.61 29.10 10.00
CA LYS A 551 -3.89 29.77 9.72
C LYS A 551 -4.87 28.86 8.97
N VAL A 552 -4.39 28.18 7.95
CA VAL A 552 -5.18 27.20 7.18
C VAL A 552 -5.60 26.00 8.04
N ASN A 553 -4.81 25.59 9.03
CA ASN A 553 -5.20 24.51 9.95
C ASN A 553 -6.18 24.99 11.05
N CYS A 554 -6.10 26.25 11.50
CA CYS A 554 -7.09 26.85 12.40
C CYS A 554 -8.45 27.09 11.72
N GLU A 555 -8.47 27.38 10.41
CA GLU A 555 -9.72 27.45 9.65
C GLU A 555 -10.38 26.07 9.44
N ARG A 556 -9.64 24.98 9.73
CA ARG A 556 -10.08 23.58 9.60
C ARG A 556 -10.53 22.93 10.92
N SER A 557 -10.20 23.51 12.07
CA SER A 557 -10.49 22.93 13.40
C SER A 557 -11.96 23.03 13.77
#